data_AF-A0A1E7EXT9-F1
#
_entry.id   AF-A0A1E7EXT9-F1
#
_cell.length_a   1.000
_cell.length_b   1.000
_cell.length_c   1.000
_cell.angle_alpha   90.00
_cell.angle_beta   90.00
_cell.angle_gamma   90.00
#
_symmetry.space_group_name_H-M   'P 1'
#
loop_
_entity.id
_entity.type
_entity.pdbx_description
1 polymer ?
#
loop_
_entity_poly.entity_id
_entity_poly.type
_entity_poly.pdbx_seq_one_letter_code
_entity_poly.pdbx_strand_id
1 'polypeptide(L)'
;MVISLEIPIDAEPGDSLSFEVNGTQLTIEVPVASVPGEILRIKLANNLRNGEEKDKGTNRKSNDNADDDDNKITIEMATGSKICIVETSTTKNTGRSTVNNENLSDGTYLHLWPASHCIIKFINSPEFRRQFQDLSVHSVMELGAGHGLLGMAFAEIVSTFINTKKPMKLVLSDVEEALSQLEANIQLNRETFGKRINISSIPLKWHNYPIPKTNSDLDFIVGSDLLYNIEAIPLLASTIRRLLSRSTKILLSVRWRKPSDERSFFILLSDIIEWKVIHGACSLDYRVYGNGSFESNKYFSQSMVGIQGKVVPLSSIDENCIEKMTTKEFEQYEELQTQVYLGEVVERKMTTDPVQKRPKLEE
;
A
#
# COMPACT_ATOMS: atom_id res chain seq x y z
N MET A 1 -6.88 16.03 -10.25
CA MET A 1 -6.93 16.22 -11.71
C MET A 1 -5.53 16.00 -12.28
N VAL A 2 -5.42 15.41 -13.47
CA VAL A 2 -4.14 15.29 -14.19
C VAL A 2 -4.20 16.17 -15.44
N ILE A 3 -3.20 17.00 -15.63
CA ILE A 3 -3.03 17.85 -16.80
C ILE A 3 -1.83 17.33 -17.58
N SER A 4 -1.96 17.33 -18.91
CA SER A 4 -0.88 17.04 -19.84
C SER A 4 -0.47 18.36 -20.50
N LEU A 5 0.79 18.73 -20.36
CA LEU A 5 1.36 19.92 -20.98
C LEU A 5 2.51 19.51 -21.88
N GLU A 6 2.42 19.84 -23.17
CA GLU A 6 3.52 19.62 -24.11
C GLU A 6 4.59 20.70 -23.95
N ILE A 7 5.85 20.28 -23.89
CA ILE A 7 6.99 21.18 -23.81
C ILE A 7 7.21 21.81 -25.20
N PRO A 8 7.17 23.15 -25.32
CA PRO A 8 7.39 23.82 -26.61
C PRO A 8 8.73 23.44 -27.25
N ILE A 9 8.78 23.45 -28.58
CA ILE A 9 9.94 23.02 -29.37
C ILE A 9 11.20 23.84 -29.05
N ASP A 10 11.01 25.11 -28.68
CA ASP A 10 12.02 26.11 -28.38
C ASP A 10 12.30 26.27 -26.88
N ALA A 11 11.62 25.52 -26.01
CA ALA A 11 11.79 25.63 -24.57
C ALA A 11 13.03 24.85 -24.08
N GLU A 12 13.87 25.50 -23.31
CA GLU A 12 15.04 24.92 -22.63
C GLU A 12 14.74 24.63 -21.16
N PRO A 13 15.46 23.68 -20.53
CA PRO A 13 15.32 23.47 -19.09
C PRO A 13 15.57 24.74 -18.27
N GLY A 14 14.66 25.03 -17.34
CA GLY A 14 14.63 26.29 -16.57
C GLY A 14 13.71 27.36 -17.15
N ASP A 15 13.24 27.23 -18.40
CA ASP A 15 12.26 28.16 -18.96
C ASP A 15 10.92 28.08 -18.23
N SER A 16 10.20 29.20 -18.18
CA SER A 16 8.89 29.27 -17.54
C SER A 16 7.76 28.96 -18.52
N LEU A 17 6.95 27.94 -18.22
CA LEU A 17 5.74 27.62 -18.95
C LEU A 17 4.51 27.97 -18.12
N SER A 18 3.62 28.78 -18.69
CA SER A 18 2.38 29.22 -18.04
C SER A 18 1.16 28.58 -18.68
N PHE A 19 0.25 28.05 -17.85
CA PHE A 19 -1.02 27.44 -18.29
C PHE A 19 -2.15 27.78 -17.32
N GLU A 20 -3.39 27.83 -17.81
CA GLU A 20 -4.57 28.16 -17.00
C GLU A 20 -5.35 26.91 -16.61
N VAL A 21 -5.78 26.85 -15.35
CA VAL A 21 -6.59 25.77 -14.81
C VAL A 21 -7.72 26.35 -13.98
N ASN A 22 -8.96 26.13 -14.41
CA ASN A 22 -10.17 26.59 -13.70
C ASN A 22 -10.17 28.10 -13.37
N GLY A 23 -9.58 28.94 -14.22
CA GLY A 23 -9.46 30.39 -14.01
C GLY A 23 -8.22 30.83 -13.24
N THR A 24 -7.36 29.90 -12.82
CA THR A 24 -6.10 30.19 -12.12
C THR A 24 -4.92 30.01 -13.06
N GLN A 25 -4.13 31.06 -13.27
CA GLN A 25 -2.88 30.98 -14.00
C GLN A 25 -1.82 30.29 -13.13
N LEU A 26 -1.25 29.21 -13.65
CA LEU A 26 -0.12 28.51 -13.05
C LEU A 26 1.10 28.65 -13.94
N THR A 27 2.27 28.58 -13.31
CA THR A 27 3.57 28.57 -13.99
C THR A 27 4.41 27.42 -13.45
N ILE A 28 5.10 26.73 -14.35
CA ILE A 28 6.12 25.73 -14.03
C ILE A 28 7.45 26.13 -14.67
N GLU A 29 8.54 25.65 -14.11
CA GLU A 29 9.83 25.63 -14.80
C GLU A 29 9.98 24.32 -15.56
N VAL A 30 10.52 24.38 -16.79
CA VAL A 30 10.82 23.20 -17.61
C VAL A 30 11.85 22.34 -16.88
N PRO A 31 11.56 21.07 -16.55
CA PRO A 31 12.49 20.23 -15.80
C PRO A 31 13.81 19.95 -16.53
N VAL A 32 14.91 19.78 -15.78
CA VAL A 32 16.28 19.55 -16.27
C VAL A 32 16.43 18.39 -17.27
N ALA A 33 15.59 17.35 -17.17
CA ALA A 33 15.65 16.17 -18.05
C ALA A 33 14.66 16.20 -19.23
N SER A 34 14.05 17.36 -19.49
CA SER A 34 13.00 17.52 -20.49
C SER A 34 13.52 17.62 -21.91
N VAL A 35 12.81 16.98 -22.84
CA VAL A 35 13.04 17.13 -24.27
C VAL A 35 11.86 17.88 -24.88
N PRO A 36 12.09 18.85 -25.79
CA PRO A 36 11.00 19.52 -26.50
C PRO A 36 10.05 18.53 -27.20
N GLY A 37 8.76 18.79 -27.15
CA GLY A 37 7.69 17.90 -27.61
C GLY A 37 7.29 16.80 -26.63
N GLU A 38 7.95 16.66 -25.48
CA GLU A 38 7.50 15.73 -24.43
C GLU A 38 6.29 16.25 -23.66
N ILE A 39 5.49 15.31 -23.15
CA ILE A 39 4.32 15.62 -22.33
C ILE A 39 4.68 15.55 -20.84
N LEU A 40 4.65 16.70 -20.17
CA LEU A 40 4.68 16.79 -18.72
C LEU A 40 3.31 16.44 -18.14
N ARG A 41 3.31 15.55 -17.13
CA ARG A 41 2.11 15.17 -16.40
C ARG A 41 2.08 15.89 -15.06
N ILE A 42 1.07 16.73 -14.88
CA ILE A 42 0.90 17.59 -13.71
C ILE A 42 -0.29 17.11 -12.91
N LYS A 43 -0.08 16.76 -11.64
CA LYS A 43 -1.14 16.31 -10.73
C LYS A 43 -1.53 17.44 -9.78
N LEU A 44 -2.79 17.88 -9.86
CA LEU A 44 -3.33 18.99 -9.08
C LEU A 44 -4.53 18.56 -8.23
N ALA A 45 -4.67 19.13 -7.04
CA ALA A 45 -5.88 19.02 -6.24
C ALA A 45 -7.07 19.67 -6.98
N ASN A 46 -8.26 19.07 -6.88
CA ASN A 46 -9.43 19.49 -7.68
C ASN A 46 -9.97 20.90 -7.32
N ASN A 47 -9.51 21.51 -6.23
CA ASN A 47 -9.98 22.79 -5.72
C ASN A 47 -8.90 23.89 -5.82
N LEU A 48 -8.53 24.29 -7.04
CA LEU A 48 -7.67 25.47 -7.25
C LEU A 48 -8.45 26.81 -7.18
N ARG A 49 -9.70 26.79 -6.70
CA ARG A 49 -10.49 28.01 -6.55
C ARG A 49 -10.24 28.64 -5.18
N ASN A 50 -9.70 29.86 -5.25
CA ASN A 50 -9.58 30.90 -4.24
C ASN A 50 -8.80 30.53 -2.97
N GLY A 51 -7.67 31.21 -2.79
CA GLY A 51 -7.01 31.32 -1.49
C GLY A 51 -7.99 31.83 -0.42
N GLU A 52 -7.66 31.49 0.82
CA GLU A 52 -8.41 31.75 2.06
C GLU A 52 -9.45 30.70 2.48
N GLU A 53 -9.01 29.46 2.68
CA GLU A 53 -9.40 28.75 3.91
C GLU A 53 -8.12 28.39 4.66
N LYS A 54 -7.69 29.32 5.53
CA LYS A 54 -6.88 28.92 6.69
C LYS A 54 -7.76 27.99 7.50
N ASP A 55 -7.44 26.71 7.50
CA ASP A 55 -7.99 25.76 8.45
C ASP A 55 -7.54 26.23 9.85
N LYS A 56 -8.37 27.06 10.47
CA LYS A 56 -8.16 27.53 11.83
C LYS A 56 -8.40 26.30 12.69
N GLY A 57 -7.31 25.80 13.28
CA GLY A 57 -7.35 24.77 14.32
C GLY A 57 -8.53 25.02 15.25
N THR A 58 -9.56 24.19 15.13
CA THR A 58 -10.71 24.26 16.01
C THR A 58 -10.31 23.64 17.33
N ASN A 59 -9.91 24.51 18.24
CA ASN A 59 -9.92 24.28 19.67
C ASN A 59 -11.39 24.04 20.10
N ARG A 60 -11.90 22.80 19.93
CA ARG A 60 -13.24 22.44 20.41
C ARG A 60 -13.15 22.13 21.90
N LYS A 61 -13.52 23.13 22.70
CA LYS A 61 -13.96 22.92 24.07
C LYS A 61 -15.17 21.98 24.06
N SER A 62 -15.08 21.02 24.98
CA SER A 62 -16.10 20.07 25.44
C SER A 62 -17.55 20.52 25.26
N ASN A 63 -18.29 19.72 24.49
CA ASN A 63 -19.69 19.42 24.78
C ASN A 63 -19.84 17.91 24.70
N ASP A 64 -20.25 17.31 25.83
CA ASP A 64 -20.54 15.90 25.96
C ASP A 64 -21.71 15.53 25.03
N ASN A 65 -21.58 14.37 24.38
CA ASN A 65 -22.41 13.77 23.31
C ASN A 65 -21.83 13.97 21.89
N ALA A 66 -20.82 13.17 21.53
CA ALA A 66 -20.32 13.05 20.16
C ALA A 66 -20.44 11.59 19.70
N ASP A 67 -20.98 11.43 18.49
CA ASP A 67 -21.44 10.19 17.87
C ASP A 67 -20.33 9.17 17.57
N ASP A 68 -20.69 7.89 17.67
CA ASP A 68 -19.87 6.68 17.43
C ASP A 68 -19.52 6.44 15.94
N ASP A 69 -19.68 7.46 15.08
CA ASP A 69 -19.60 7.34 13.61
C ASP A 69 -18.39 8.05 12.98
N ASP A 70 -17.72 8.97 13.68
CA ASP A 70 -16.61 9.75 13.14
C ASP A 70 -15.30 8.93 12.90
N ASN A 71 -15.20 7.71 13.45
CA ASN A 71 -14.02 6.85 13.34
C ASN A 71 -14.16 5.69 12.34
N LYS A 72 -15.25 5.65 11.55
CA LYS A 72 -15.49 4.57 10.59
C LYS A 72 -15.03 4.96 9.19
N ILE A 73 -14.27 4.08 8.56
CA ILE A 73 -13.90 4.18 7.16
C ILE A 73 -14.67 3.13 6.38
N THR A 74 -15.45 3.55 5.39
CA THR A 74 -16.20 2.65 4.51
C THR A 74 -15.70 2.76 3.08
N ILE A 75 -15.36 1.62 2.48
CA ILE A 75 -15.01 1.51 1.06
C ILE A 75 -16.12 0.75 0.33
N GLU A 76 -16.59 1.32 -0.77
CA GLU A 76 -17.50 0.67 -1.71
C GLU A 76 -16.70 -0.11 -2.78
N MET A 77 -17.01 -1.39 -2.88
CA MET A 77 -16.43 -2.31 -3.84
C MET A 77 -17.17 -2.22 -5.18
N ALA A 78 -16.51 -2.61 -6.27
CA ALA A 78 -17.06 -2.62 -7.63
C ALA A 78 -18.23 -3.60 -7.79
N THR A 79 -18.42 -4.48 -6.80
CA THR A 79 -19.54 -5.41 -6.66
C THR A 79 -20.77 -4.76 -6.02
N GLY A 80 -20.65 -3.53 -5.53
CA GLY A 80 -21.65 -2.82 -4.73
C GLY A 80 -21.61 -3.19 -3.23
N SER A 81 -20.74 -4.12 -2.83
CA SER A 81 -20.51 -4.42 -1.41
C SER A 81 -19.77 -3.29 -0.72
N LYS A 82 -19.95 -3.17 0.60
CA LYS A 82 -19.26 -2.20 1.43
C LYS A 82 -18.41 -2.91 2.47
N ILE A 83 -17.18 -2.46 2.62
CA ILE A 83 -16.27 -2.90 3.68
C ILE A 83 -16.04 -1.72 4.61
N CYS A 84 -16.34 -1.92 5.89
CA CYS A 84 -16.24 -0.91 6.93
C CYS A 84 -15.14 -1.30 7.93
N ILE A 85 -14.28 -0.37 8.31
CA ILE A 85 -13.32 -0.56 9.40
C ILE A 85 -13.48 0.57 10.40
N VAL A 86 -13.09 0.32 11.65
CA VAL A 86 -12.96 1.35 12.68
C VAL A 86 -11.49 1.65 12.86
N GLU A 87 -11.14 2.94 12.82
CA GLU A 87 -9.83 3.45 13.22
C GLU A 87 -9.94 3.88 14.68
N THR A 88 -9.39 3.10 15.62
CA THR A 88 -9.47 3.48 17.03
C THR A 88 -8.46 4.58 17.32
N SER A 89 -8.94 5.82 17.47
CA SER A 89 -8.15 6.90 18.06
C SER A 89 -7.84 6.55 19.51
N THR A 90 -6.56 6.28 19.79
CA THR A 90 -5.94 6.03 21.10
C THR A 90 -6.90 6.10 22.29
N THR A 91 -7.20 4.96 22.92
CA THR A 91 -7.83 4.98 24.25
C THR A 91 -6.96 5.80 25.19
N LYS A 92 -7.49 6.95 25.63
CA LYS A 92 -7.00 7.64 26.82
C LYS A 92 -6.87 6.62 27.93
N ASN A 93 -5.66 6.51 28.47
CA ASN A 93 -5.32 5.78 29.68
C ASN A 93 -6.44 5.88 30.74
N THR A 94 -7.26 4.83 30.85
CA THR A 94 -8.09 4.61 32.03
C THR A 94 -7.54 3.41 32.78
N GLY A 95 -6.74 3.69 33.80
CA GLY A 95 -6.50 2.73 34.88
C GLY A 95 -5.18 1.97 34.82
N ARG A 96 -4.13 2.60 35.37
CA ARG A 96 -3.13 1.99 36.27
C ARG A 96 -2.88 0.49 36.10
N SER A 97 -1.87 0.14 35.30
CA SER A 97 -1.05 -1.05 35.58
C SER A 97 0.40 -0.77 35.21
N THR A 98 1.23 -0.68 36.24
CA THR A 98 2.69 -0.59 36.16
C THR A 98 3.24 -1.95 35.76
N VAL A 99 3.53 -2.14 34.48
CA VAL A 99 4.48 -3.15 34.01
C VAL A 99 5.35 -2.48 32.96
N ASN A 100 6.62 -2.25 33.32
CA ASN A 100 7.67 -1.91 32.37
C ASN A 100 7.77 -3.06 31.36
N ASN A 101 7.25 -2.86 30.15
CA ASN A 101 7.52 -3.73 29.02
C ASN A 101 8.22 -2.90 27.94
N GLU A 102 9.48 -3.20 27.70
CA GLU A 102 10.30 -2.71 26.58
C GLU A 102 9.83 -3.29 25.23
N ASN A 103 8.51 -3.37 25.00
CA ASN A 103 7.91 -3.70 23.71
C ASN A 103 7.01 -2.53 23.33
N LEU A 104 7.64 -1.45 22.88
CA LEU A 104 6.96 -0.35 22.22
C LEU A 104 6.51 -0.85 20.84
N SER A 105 5.30 -1.39 20.78
CA SER A 105 4.55 -1.25 19.54
C SER A 105 4.45 0.25 19.23
N ASP A 106 4.88 0.64 18.04
CA ASP A 106 4.87 2.03 17.58
C ASP A 106 3.45 2.55 17.26
N GLY A 107 2.43 1.67 17.34
CA GLY A 107 1.04 2.00 17.04
C GLY A 107 0.74 2.11 15.55
N THR A 108 1.70 1.81 14.66
CA THR A 108 1.55 1.91 13.20
C THR A 108 0.37 1.09 12.66
N TYR A 109 0.01 -0.03 13.31
CA TYR A 109 -1.14 -0.86 12.94
C TYR A 109 -2.50 -0.17 13.13
N LEU A 110 -2.55 0.94 13.88
CA LEU A 110 -3.76 1.74 14.12
C LEU A 110 -4.06 2.73 13.00
N HIS A 111 -3.22 2.81 11.96
CA HIS A 111 -3.39 3.76 10.87
C HIS A 111 -3.73 3.07 9.55
N LEU A 112 -4.65 3.66 8.78
CA LEU A 112 -4.82 3.27 7.39
C LEU A 112 -3.76 3.95 6.51
N TRP A 113 -2.82 3.15 6.01
CA TRP A 113 -1.69 3.68 5.25
C TRP A 113 -2.03 3.98 3.79
N PRO A 114 -1.45 5.03 3.17
CA PRO A 114 -1.76 5.43 1.79
C PRO A 114 -1.56 4.31 0.76
N ALA A 115 -0.58 3.43 0.97
CA ALA A 115 -0.33 2.32 0.06
C ALA A 115 -1.52 1.36 -0.03
N SER A 116 -2.30 1.18 1.06
CA SER A 116 -3.52 0.38 1.08
C SER A 116 -4.60 0.96 0.16
N HIS A 117 -4.77 2.28 0.14
CA HIS A 117 -5.72 2.92 -0.77
C HIS A 117 -5.35 2.70 -2.24
N CYS A 118 -4.06 2.77 -2.59
CA CYS A 118 -3.59 2.57 -3.96
C CYS A 118 -3.92 1.15 -4.46
N ILE A 119 -3.57 0.13 -3.69
CA ILE A 119 -3.83 -1.27 -4.07
C ILE A 119 -5.32 -1.62 -4.04
N ILE A 120 -6.12 -1.05 -3.13
CA ILE A 120 -7.57 -1.27 -3.11
C ILE A 120 -8.22 -0.66 -4.36
N LYS A 121 -7.83 0.56 -4.75
CA LYS A 121 -8.27 1.17 -6.02
C LYS A 121 -7.92 0.28 -7.21
N PHE A 122 -6.72 -0.30 -7.23
CA PHE A 122 -6.30 -1.24 -8.26
C PHE A 122 -7.16 -2.51 -8.28
N ILE A 123 -7.31 -3.20 -7.14
CA ILE A 123 -8.11 -4.42 -7.01
C ILE A 123 -9.56 -4.19 -7.44
N ASN A 124 -10.09 -2.99 -7.16
CA ASN A 124 -11.45 -2.60 -7.52
C ASN A 124 -11.62 -2.21 -9.00
N SER A 125 -10.56 -2.26 -9.80
CA SER A 125 -10.57 -1.82 -11.19
C SER A 125 -10.91 -2.96 -12.17
N PRO A 126 -11.45 -2.63 -13.36
CA PRO A 126 -11.59 -3.61 -14.45
C PRO A 126 -10.26 -4.20 -14.90
N GLU A 127 -9.14 -3.49 -14.71
CA GLU A 127 -7.80 -3.97 -15.04
C GLU A 127 -7.41 -5.17 -14.18
N PHE A 128 -7.60 -5.07 -12.86
CA PHE A 128 -7.37 -6.19 -11.96
C PHE A 128 -8.22 -7.40 -12.35
N ARG A 129 -9.52 -7.20 -12.61
CA ARG A 129 -10.39 -8.31 -13.03
C ARG A 129 -9.86 -9.01 -14.29
N ARG A 130 -9.45 -8.25 -15.32
CA ARG A 130 -8.88 -8.86 -16.54
C ARG A 130 -7.62 -9.67 -16.28
N GLN A 131 -6.76 -9.22 -15.36
CA GLN A 131 -5.49 -9.88 -15.06
C GLN A 131 -5.65 -11.11 -14.14
N PHE A 132 -6.64 -11.11 -13.24
CA PHE A 132 -6.75 -12.10 -12.16
C PHE A 132 -7.95 -13.05 -12.28
N GLN A 133 -8.91 -12.82 -13.20
CA GLN A 133 -10.15 -13.61 -13.30
C GLN A 133 -9.94 -15.11 -13.57
N ASP A 134 -8.85 -15.48 -14.25
CA ASP A 134 -8.58 -16.87 -14.63
C ASP A 134 -7.76 -17.63 -13.56
N LEU A 135 -7.42 -16.97 -12.44
CA LEU A 135 -6.67 -17.58 -11.36
C LEU A 135 -7.59 -18.37 -10.41
N SER A 136 -7.11 -19.52 -9.96
CA SER A 136 -7.73 -20.27 -8.87
C SER A 136 -7.18 -19.76 -7.55
N VAL A 137 -7.99 -18.97 -6.82
CA VAL A 137 -7.60 -18.42 -5.52
C VAL A 137 -8.53 -18.94 -4.44
N HIS A 138 -7.99 -19.73 -3.52
CA HIS A 138 -8.72 -20.35 -2.42
C HIS A 138 -8.11 -20.04 -1.05
N SER A 139 -6.80 -19.80 -0.97
CA SER A 139 -6.12 -19.52 0.29
C SER A 139 -5.25 -18.27 0.18
N VAL A 140 -5.61 -17.25 0.96
CA VAL A 140 -4.97 -15.92 0.98
C VAL A 140 -4.47 -15.63 2.38
N MET A 141 -3.27 -15.07 2.48
CA MET A 141 -2.75 -14.51 3.73
C MET A 141 -2.36 -13.05 3.53
N GLU A 142 -2.82 -12.18 4.42
CA GLU A 142 -2.32 -10.81 4.52
C GLU A 142 -1.24 -10.72 5.60
N LEU A 143 -0.08 -10.15 5.25
CA LEU A 143 1.00 -9.84 6.20
C LEU A 143 0.91 -8.37 6.60
N GLY A 144 0.98 -8.06 7.90
CA GLY A 144 0.87 -6.68 8.39
C GLY A 144 -0.49 -6.08 8.08
N ALA A 145 -1.55 -6.80 8.45
CA ALA A 145 -2.92 -6.46 8.07
C ALA A 145 -3.43 -5.13 8.63
N GLY A 146 -2.90 -4.68 9.78
CA GLY A 146 -3.41 -3.53 10.53
C GLY A 146 -4.90 -3.67 10.80
N HIS A 147 -5.72 -2.90 10.08
CA HIS A 147 -7.17 -2.95 10.13
C HIS A 147 -7.83 -4.11 9.36
N GLY A 148 -7.08 -4.81 8.49
CA GLY A 148 -7.55 -5.93 7.66
C GLY A 148 -8.26 -5.53 6.37
N LEU A 149 -8.25 -4.23 6.03
CA LEU A 149 -9.03 -3.68 4.93
C LEU A 149 -8.58 -4.22 3.56
N LEU A 150 -7.28 -4.32 3.30
CA LEU A 150 -6.76 -4.83 2.03
C LEU A 150 -7.11 -6.31 1.86
N GLY A 151 -6.82 -7.17 2.85
CA GLY A 151 -7.14 -8.59 2.78
C GLY A 151 -8.65 -8.83 2.58
N MET A 152 -9.50 -8.10 3.30
CA MET A 152 -10.95 -8.15 3.13
C MET A 152 -11.40 -7.68 1.74
N ALA A 153 -10.85 -6.58 1.22
CA ALA A 153 -11.17 -6.06 -0.11
C ALA A 153 -10.73 -6.99 -1.24
N PHE A 154 -9.51 -7.51 -1.17
CA PHE A 154 -9.00 -8.52 -2.09
C PHE A 154 -9.91 -9.74 -2.10
N ALA A 155 -10.26 -10.23 -0.91
CA ALA A 155 -11.09 -11.41 -0.74
C ALA A 155 -12.49 -11.23 -1.31
N GLU A 156 -13.14 -10.10 -1.01
CA GLU A 156 -14.47 -9.77 -1.53
C GLU A 156 -14.50 -9.80 -3.05
N ILE A 157 -13.58 -9.08 -3.70
CA ILE A 157 -13.52 -8.96 -5.16
C ILE A 157 -13.20 -10.31 -5.80
N VAL A 158 -12.15 -10.99 -5.36
CA VAL A 158 -11.72 -12.26 -5.95
C VAL A 158 -12.79 -13.33 -5.80
N SER A 159 -13.48 -13.35 -4.66
CA SER A 159 -14.57 -14.31 -4.41
C SER A 159 -15.77 -14.18 -5.35
N THR A 160 -15.86 -13.12 -6.17
CA THR A 160 -16.93 -12.92 -7.16
C THR A 160 -16.69 -13.58 -8.51
N PHE A 161 -15.43 -13.90 -8.85
CA PHE A 161 -15.08 -14.49 -10.14
C PHE A 161 -14.37 -15.84 -10.02
N ILE A 162 -14.00 -16.29 -8.82
CA ILE A 162 -13.55 -17.67 -8.62
C ILE A 162 -14.71 -18.65 -8.81
N ASN A 163 -14.53 -19.63 -9.70
CA ASN A 163 -15.53 -20.65 -9.99
C ASN A 163 -15.40 -21.85 -9.03
N THR A 164 -15.71 -21.65 -7.75
CA THR A 164 -15.59 -22.68 -6.71
C THR A 164 -16.78 -22.70 -5.76
N LYS A 165 -17.20 -23.90 -5.35
CA LYS A 165 -18.21 -24.09 -4.30
C LYS A 165 -17.64 -23.97 -2.88
N LYS A 166 -16.30 -24.02 -2.74
CA LYS A 166 -15.62 -23.92 -1.45
C LYS A 166 -15.44 -22.45 -1.06
N PRO A 167 -15.69 -22.08 0.21
CA PRO A 167 -15.36 -20.75 0.69
C PRO A 167 -13.87 -20.48 0.54
N MET A 168 -13.52 -19.26 0.13
CA MET A 168 -12.14 -18.81 0.13
C MET A 168 -11.68 -18.61 1.58
N LYS A 169 -10.46 -19.00 1.90
CA LYS A 169 -9.84 -18.82 3.21
C LYS A 169 -8.99 -17.56 3.19
N LEU A 170 -9.28 -16.63 4.08
CA LEU A 170 -8.47 -15.43 4.30
C LEU A 170 -7.90 -15.47 5.72
N VAL A 171 -6.57 -15.42 5.81
CA VAL A 171 -5.87 -15.27 7.08
C VAL A 171 -5.29 -13.86 7.16
N LEU A 172 -5.76 -13.08 8.11
CA LEU A 172 -5.23 -11.74 8.38
C LEU A 172 -4.17 -11.87 9.48
N SER A 173 -2.96 -11.40 9.25
CA SER A 173 -1.88 -11.57 10.22
C SER A 173 -1.18 -10.25 10.54
N ASP A 174 -0.90 -10.06 11.82
CA ASP A 174 -0.22 -8.88 12.35
C ASP A 174 0.36 -9.21 13.74
N VAL A 175 0.98 -8.25 14.43
CA VAL A 175 1.41 -8.40 15.82
C VAL A 175 0.21 -8.64 16.76
N GLU A 176 0.46 -9.22 17.92
CA GLU A 176 -0.59 -9.61 18.89
C GLU A 176 -1.48 -8.42 19.28
N GLU A 177 -0.87 -7.24 19.40
CA GLU A 177 -1.50 -5.99 19.80
C GLU A 177 -2.56 -5.50 18.79
N ALA A 178 -2.45 -5.88 17.52
CA ALA A 178 -3.38 -5.51 16.47
C ALA A 178 -4.62 -6.43 16.39
N LEU A 179 -4.56 -7.64 16.98
CA LEU A 179 -5.58 -8.67 16.78
C LEU A 179 -6.97 -8.27 17.28
N SER A 180 -7.05 -7.57 18.41
CA SER A 180 -8.34 -7.11 18.96
C SER A 180 -9.08 -6.20 17.97
N GLN A 181 -8.35 -5.24 17.38
CA GLN A 181 -8.89 -4.32 16.38
C GLN A 181 -9.26 -5.06 15.09
N LEU A 182 -8.39 -5.97 14.66
CA LEU A 182 -8.59 -6.77 13.45
C LEU A 182 -9.84 -7.65 13.56
N GLU A 183 -10.05 -8.32 14.69
CA GLU A 183 -11.25 -9.14 14.95
C GLU A 183 -12.52 -8.30 15.04
N ALA A 184 -12.47 -7.09 15.62
CA ALA A 184 -13.59 -6.16 15.61
C ALA A 184 -13.98 -5.76 14.17
N ASN A 185 -12.98 -5.47 13.32
CA ASN A 185 -13.21 -5.15 11.91
C ASN A 185 -13.71 -6.35 11.11
N ILE A 186 -13.23 -7.56 11.37
CA ILE A 186 -13.78 -8.79 10.77
C ILE A 186 -15.26 -8.94 11.15
N GLN A 187 -15.61 -8.74 12.42
CA GLN A 187 -16.97 -8.84 12.92
C GLN A 187 -17.92 -7.84 12.24
N LEU A 188 -17.45 -6.62 11.98
CA LEU A 188 -18.23 -5.56 11.32
C LEU A 188 -18.64 -5.93 9.88
N ASN A 189 -17.86 -6.79 9.22
CA ASN A 189 -18.05 -7.15 7.81
C ASN A 189 -18.56 -8.58 7.59
N ARG A 190 -18.92 -9.33 8.64
CA ARG A 190 -19.34 -10.75 8.50
C ARG A 190 -20.47 -10.95 7.51
N GLU A 191 -21.45 -10.05 7.49
CA GLU A 191 -22.59 -10.13 6.57
C GLU A 191 -22.19 -9.88 5.11
N THR A 192 -21.20 -8.99 4.86
CA THR A 192 -20.67 -8.71 3.51
C THR A 192 -20.08 -9.97 2.86
N PHE A 193 -19.43 -10.82 3.67
CA PHE A 193 -18.77 -12.02 3.19
C PHE A 193 -19.67 -13.26 3.18
N GLY A 194 -20.61 -13.34 4.13
CA GLY A 194 -21.49 -14.48 4.31
C GLY A 194 -20.71 -15.79 4.38
N LYS A 195 -21.13 -16.79 3.60
CA LYS A 195 -20.45 -18.10 3.52
C LYS A 195 -19.38 -18.19 2.43
N ARG A 196 -19.16 -17.12 1.65
CA ARG A 196 -18.21 -17.13 0.52
C ARG A 196 -16.76 -17.08 0.98
N ILE A 197 -16.51 -16.49 2.15
CA ILE A 197 -15.17 -16.23 2.66
C ILE A 197 -15.12 -16.63 4.13
N ASN A 198 -14.14 -17.45 4.49
CA ASN A 198 -13.82 -17.79 5.86
C ASN A 198 -12.61 -16.97 6.30
N ILE A 199 -12.82 -16.04 7.23
CA ILE A 199 -11.80 -15.11 7.70
C ILE A 199 -11.36 -15.50 9.11
N SER A 200 -10.07 -15.48 9.36
CA SER A 200 -9.48 -15.62 10.70
C SER A 200 -8.31 -14.67 10.86
N SER A 201 -8.08 -14.12 12.05
CA SER A 201 -6.82 -13.47 12.37
C SER A 201 -5.84 -14.40 13.09
N ILE A 202 -4.54 -14.17 12.92
CA ILE A 202 -3.47 -14.83 13.70
C ILE A 202 -2.38 -13.84 14.09
N PRO A 203 -1.74 -14.01 15.26
CA PRO A 203 -0.52 -13.27 15.56
C PRO A 203 0.64 -13.77 14.72
N LEU A 204 1.34 -12.88 14.04
CA LEU A 204 2.54 -13.14 13.28
C LEU A 204 3.50 -11.94 13.33
N LYS A 205 4.41 -11.97 14.31
CA LYS A 205 5.61 -11.13 14.26
C LYS A 205 6.61 -11.75 13.28
N TRP A 206 7.01 -10.99 12.27
CA TRP A 206 7.98 -11.47 11.27
C TRP A 206 9.30 -11.79 11.95
N HIS A 207 9.73 -13.06 11.91
CA HIS A 207 10.84 -13.70 12.66
C HIS A 207 10.39 -14.80 13.65
N ASN A 208 9.11 -14.95 13.94
CA ASN A 208 8.65 -15.99 14.88
C ASN A 208 8.61 -17.38 14.22
N TYR A 209 9.14 -18.37 14.95
CA TYR A 209 9.15 -19.79 14.57
C TYR A 209 8.33 -20.60 15.58
N PRO A 210 7.46 -21.53 15.14
CA PRO A 210 6.93 -21.76 13.79
C PRO A 210 5.79 -20.79 13.41
N ILE A 211 5.53 -20.59 12.12
CA ILE A 211 4.35 -19.81 11.67
C ILE A 211 3.08 -20.61 12.04
N PRO A 212 2.19 -20.09 12.90
CA PRO A 212 1.03 -20.84 13.37
C PRO A 212 0.08 -21.17 12.21
N LYS A 213 -0.42 -22.41 12.16
CA LYS A 213 -1.57 -22.84 11.33
C LYS A 213 -1.41 -22.67 9.80
N THR A 214 -0.22 -22.49 9.25
CA THR A 214 0.02 -22.32 7.80
C THR A 214 0.56 -23.58 7.11
N ASN A 215 0.02 -24.76 7.43
CA ASN A 215 0.38 -26.01 6.75
C ASN A 215 -0.29 -26.17 5.36
N SER A 216 -0.88 -25.11 4.80
CA SER A 216 -1.57 -25.14 3.50
C SER A 216 -0.82 -24.33 2.46
N ASP A 217 -0.72 -24.86 1.25
CA ASP A 217 -0.23 -24.14 0.07
C ASP A 217 -1.07 -22.86 -0.11
N LEU A 218 -0.44 -21.70 0.09
CA LEU A 218 -1.07 -20.39 -0.11
C LEU A 218 -1.11 -20.09 -1.60
N ASP A 219 -2.26 -19.66 -2.11
CA ASP A 219 -2.36 -19.16 -3.49
C ASP A 219 -1.85 -17.73 -3.56
N PHE A 220 -2.18 -16.91 -2.55
CA PHE A 220 -1.80 -15.51 -2.48
C PHE A 220 -1.26 -15.09 -1.12
N ILE A 221 -0.21 -14.29 -1.14
CA ILE A 221 0.21 -13.41 -0.05
C ILE A 221 -0.11 -11.98 -0.48
N VAL A 222 -0.77 -11.21 0.37
CA VAL A 222 -1.04 -9.78 0.12
C VAL A 222 -0.43 -8.93 1.23
N GLY A 223 -0.14 -7.67 0.92
CA GLY A 223 0.36 -6.73 1.90
C GLY A 223 0.48 -5.31 1.36
N SER A 224 0.41 -4.33 2.24
CA SER A 224 0.57 -2.93 1.89
C SER A 224 1.43 -2.22 2.91
N ASP A 225 2.34 -1.38 2.43
CA ASP A 225 3.20 -0.51 3.24
C ASP A 225 4.13 -1.22 4.23
N LEU A 226 4.60 -2.42 3.88
CA LEU A 226 5.37 -3.28 4.79
C LEU A 226 6.85 -2.89 4.95
N LEU A 227 7.37 -1.96 4.14
CA LEU A 227 8.80 -1.66 4.04
C LEU A 227 9.23 -0.41 4.81
N TYR A 228 8.37 0.11 5.69
CA TYR A 228 8.64 1.33 6.46
C TYR A 228 9.75 1.16 7.51
N ASN A 229 9.85 -0.03 8.11
CA ASN A 229 10.91 -0.38 9.05
C ASN A 229 12.00 -1.19 8.33
N ILE A 230 13.11 -0.52 8.00
CA ILE A 230 14.24 -1.12 7.27
C ILE A 230 14.84 -2.32 8.01
N GLU A 231 14.84 -2.31 9.35
CA GLU A 231 15.38 -3.42 10.16
C GLU A 231 14.50 -4.68 10.07
N ALA A 232 13.22 -4.52 9.77
CA ALA A 232 12.27 -5.62 9.64
C ALA A 232 12.31 -6.29 8.25
N ILE A 233 12.92 -5.66 7.24
CA ILE A 233 12.93 -6.15 5.85
C ILE A 233 13.49 -7.58 5.73
N PRO A 234 14.66 -7.93 6.33
CA PRO A 234 15.19 -9.29 6.25
C PRO A 234 14.25 -10.32 6.91
N LEU A 235 13.56 -9.93 7.97
CA LEU A 235 12.64 -10.79 8.72
C LEU A 235 11.35 -11.03 7.93
N LEU A 236 10.83 -10.00 7.27
CA LEU A 236 9.70 -10.10 6.34
C LEU A 236 10.04 -11.00 5.16
N ALA A 237 11.20 -10.82 4.53
CA ALA A 237 11.65 -11.67 3.42
C ALA A 237 11.78 -13.14 3.84
N SER A 238 12.38 -13.42 4.99
CA SER A 238 12.43 -14.77 5.58
C SER A 238 11.04 -15.36 5.84
N THR A 239 10.10 -14.55 6.33
CA THR A 239 8.71 -14.96 6.57
C THR A 239 8.03 -15.34 5.25
N ILE A 240 8.14 -14.51 4.22
CA ILE A 240 7.61 -14.81 2.89
C ILE A 240 8.18 -16.11 2.35
N ARG A 241 9.51 -16.31 2.40
CA ARG A 241 10.16 -17.56 1.93
C ARG A 241 9.54 -18.83 2.50
N ARG A 242 9.12 -18.78 3.75
CA ARG A 242 8.51 -19.92 4.47
C ARG A 242 7.06 -20.17 4.09
N LEU A 243 6.37 -19.13 3.65
CA LEU A 243 4.98 -19.15 3.23
C LEU A 243 4.81 -19.53 1.76
N LEU A 244 5.87 -19.44 0.96
CA LEU A 244 5.84 -19.76 -0.46
C LEU A 244 5.64 -21.25 -0.70
N SER A 245 4.68 -21.54 -1.57
CA SER A 245 4.58 -22.78 -2.34
C SER A 245 4.94 -22.50 -3.81
N ARG A 246 5.00 -23.54 -4.65
CA ARG A 246 5.37 -23.38 -6.08
C ARG A 246 4.42 -22.47 -6.86
N SER A 247 3.16 -22.38 -6.46
CA SER A 247 2.12 -21.60 -7.15
C SER A 247 1.78 -20.28 -6.44
N THR A 248 2.38 -20.00 -5.29
CA THR A 248 2.08 -18.79 -4.52
C THR A 248 2.43 -17.54 -5.33
N LYS A 249 1.48 -16.62 -5.40
CA LYS A 249 1.68 -15.26 -5.92
C LYS A 249 1.70 -14.28 -4.76
N ILE A 250 2.37 -13.15 -4.95
CA ILE A 250 2.45 -12.09 -3.95
C ILE A 250 1.95 -10.80 -4.57
N LEU A 251 0.99 -10.13 -3.93
CA LEU A 251 0.54 -8.80 -4.33
C LEU A 251 0.91 -7.79 -3.24
N LEU A 252 1.85 -6.89 -3.54
CA LEU A 252 2.35 -5.91 -2.58
C LEU A 252 2.16 -4.48 -3.07
N SER A 253 1.64 -3.62 -2.22
CA SER A 253 1.70 -2.17 -2.42
C SER A 253 2.90 -1.60 -1.67
N VAL A 254 3.79 -0.93 -2.39
CA VAL A 254 4.97 -0.28 -1.82
C VAL A 254 4.88 1.22 -2.04
N ARG A 255 4.81 1.96 -0.94
CA ARG A 255 5.11 3.40 -0.94
C ARG A 255 6.61 3.55 -0.72
N TRP A 256 7.30 4.02 -1.73
CA TRP A 256 8.74 4.24 -1.67
C TRP A 256 9.05 5.51 -0.88
N ARG A 257 9.79 5.37 0.23
CA ARG A 257 10.30 6.49 1.04
C ARG A 257 11.82 6.57 0.96
N LYS A 258 12.47 5.41 0.99
CA LYS A 258 13.92 5.24 0.91
C LYS A 258 14.25 4.16 -0.11
N PRO A 259 14.20 4.48 -1.42
CA PRO A 259 14.37 3.49 -2.47
C PRO A 259 15.65 2.67 -2.40
N SER A 260 16.75 3.22 -1.88
CA SER A 260 17.99 2.47 -1.65
C SER A 260 17.79 1.27 -0.72
N ASP A 261 17.10 1.51 0.40
CA ASP A 261 17.02 0.58 1.51
C ASP A 261 15.86 -0.40 1.29
N GLU A 262 14.70 0.11 0.87
CA GLU A 262 13.50 -0.67 0.58
C GLU A 262 13.74 -1.67 -0.57
N ARG A 263 14.61 -1.33 -1.53
CA ARG A 263 14.99 -2.21 -2.64
C ARG A 263 15.61 -3.52 -2.18
N SER A 264 16.24 -3.54 -1.01
CA SER A 264 16.84 -4.75 -0.44
C SER A 264 15.80 -5.87 -0.27
N PHE A 265 14.54 -5.56 0.01
CA PHE A 265 13.44 -6.52 0.09
C PHE A 265 13.32 -7.36 -1.19
N PHE A 266 13.26 -6.67 -2.33
CA PHE A 266 13.12 -7.32 -3.63
C PHE A 266 14.38 -8.13 -4.00
N ILE A 267 15.57 -7.59 -3.68
CA ILE A 267 16.85 -8.28 -3.90
C ILE A 267 16.90 -9.59 -3.09
N LEU A 268 16.51 -9.55 -1.82
CA LEU A 268 16.49 -10.70 -0.91
C LEU A 268 15.55 -11.83 -1.34
N LEU A 269 14.66 -11.59 -2.31
CA LEU A 269 13.72 -12.59 -2.83
C LEU A 269 13.92 -12.87 -4.32
N SER A 270 14.84 -12.19 -5.01
CA SER A 270 15.07 -12.27 -6.46
C SER A 270 15.62 -13.61 -6.97
N ASP A 271 16.12 -14.43 -6.05
CA ASP A 271 16.50 -15.83 -6.28
C ASP A 271 15.30 -16.77 -6.33
N ILE A 272 14.09 -16.37 -5.93
CA ILE A 272 12.92 -17.26 -5.97
C ILE A 272 11.66 -16.62 -6.51
N ILE A 273 11.59 -15.28 -6.51
CA ILE A 273 10.45 -14.50 -6.97
C ILE A 273 10.88 -13.59 -8.11
N GLU A 274 10.10 -13.60 -9.18
CA GLU A 274 10.14 -12.58 -10.22
C GLU A 274 9.11 -11.50 -9.88
N TRP A 275 9.59 -10.26 -9.73
CA TRP A 275 8.75 -9.11 -9.41
C TRP A 275 8.43 -8.30 -10.65
N LYS A 276 7.17 -7.91 -10.79
CA LYS A 276 6.68 -7.03 -11.85
C LYS A 276 5.86 -5.91 -11.24
N VAL A 277 6.11 -4.67 -11.66
CA VAL A 277 5.18 -3.56 -11.38
C VAL A 277 3.97 -3.77 -12.27
N ILE A 278 2.78 -3.82 -11.66
CA ILE A 278 1.52 -4.04 -12.38
C ILE A 278 0.53 -2.88 -12.24
N HIS A 279 0.77 -1.97 -11.30
CA HIS A 279 -0.01 -0.75 -11.14
C HIS A 279 0.78 0.31 -10.38
N GLY A 280 0.38 1.58 -10.47
CA GLY A 280 1.02 2.72 -9.80
C GLY A 280 1.23 3.89 -10.76
N ALA A 281 1.64 5.03 -10.22
CA ALA A 281 1.93 6.22 -11.03
C ALA A 281 3.19 6.06 -11.91
N CYS A 282 4.10 5.20 -11.46
CA CYS A 282 5.38 4.91 -12.12
C CYS A 282 5.43 3.44 -12.53
N SER A 283 5.89 3.16 -13.75
CA SER A 283 6.13 1.81 -14.26
C SER A 283 7.60 1.37 -14.17
N LEU A 284 8.48 2.22 -13.61
CA LEU A 284 9.88 1.87 -13.43
C LEU A 284 10.01 0.66 -12.50
N ASP A 285 10.81 -0.31 -12.92
CA ASP A 285 11.16 -1.49 -12.12
C ASP A 285 11.84 -1.10 -10.80
N TYR A 286 11.69 -1.91 -9.76
CA TYR A 286 12.30 -1.68 -8.44
C TYR A 286 13.83 -1.50 -8.51
N ARG A 287 14.50 -2.08 -9.52
CA ARG A 287 15.93 -1.92 -9.79
C ARG A 287 16.29 -0.52 -10.28
N VAL A 288 15.33 0.19 -10.88
CA VAL A 288 15.47 1.51 -11.50
C VAL A 288 14.91 2.62 -10.62
N TYR A 289 13.72 2.42 -10.04
CA TYR A 289 13.03 3.44 -9.24
C TYR A 289 13.92 3.98 -8.11
N GLY A 290 14.27 5.26 -8.15
CA GLY A 290 15.08 5.92 -7.11
C GLY A 290 16.53 5.46 -7.04
N ASN A 291 17.12 4.97 -8.15
CA ASN A 291 18.52 4.52 -8.18
C ASN A 291 19.51 5.56 -8.75
N GLY A 292 19.02 6.75 -9.15
CA GLY A 292 19.85 7.80 -9.74
C GLY A 292 20.19 7.65 -11.23
N SER A 293 19.68 6.61 -11.90
CA SER A 293 19.73 6.47 -13.37
C SER A 293 19.01 7.60 -14.09
N PHE A 294 19.26 7.74 -15.39
CA PHE A 294 18.60 8.73 -16.22
C PHE A 294 17.07 8.59 -16.17
N GLU A 295 16.56 7.37 -16.33
CA GLU A 295 15.12 7.07 -16.33
C GLU A 295 14.49 7.39 -14.96
N SER A 296 15.19 7.06 -13.87
CA SER A 296 14.77 7.40 -12.51
C SER A 296 14.71 8.92 -12.33
N ASN A 297 15.80 9.63 -12.62
CA ASN A 297 15.87 11.08 -12.43
C ASN A 297 14.87 11.81 -13.32
N LYS A 298 14.64 11.32 -14.53
CA LYS A 298 13.62 11.82 -15.44
C LYS A 298 12.23 11.70 -14.82
N TYR A 299 11.87 10.54 -14.26
CA TYR A 299 10.59 10.38 -13.57
C TYR A 299 10.38 11.41 -12.46
N PHE A 300 11.36 11.57 -11.54
CA PHE A 300 11.21 12.50 -10.41
C PHE A 300 11.25 13.98 -10.82
N SER A 301 11.96 14.32 -11.89
CA SER A 301 12.02 15.70 -12.39
C SER A 301 10.81 16.08 -13.23
N GLN A 302 10.19 15.14 -13.97
CA GLN A 302 9.06 15.43 -14.86
C GLN A 302 7.68 15.14 -14.24
N SER A 303 7.64 14.40 -13.13
CA SER A 303 6.41 14.21 -12.37
C SER A 303 6.17 15.43 -11.51
N MET A 304 5.14 16.21 -11.83
CA MET A 304 4.86 17.49 -11.18
C MET A 304 3.64 17.37 -10.27
N VAL A 305 3.70 17.97 -9.08
CA VAL A 305 2.61 18.01 -8.11
C VAL A 305 2.30 19.44 -7.69
N GLY A 306 1.01 19.75 -7.55
CA GLY A 306 0.54 21.01 -7.00
C GLY A 306 0.62 21.02 -5.48
N ILE A 307 1.36 21.98 -4.90
CA ILE A 307 1.50 22.19 -3.46
C ILE A 307 1.34 23.68 -3.18
N GLN A 308 0.36 24.05 -2.34
CA GLN A 308 0.11 25.43 -1.92
C GLN A 308 0.00 26.42 -3.08
N GLY A 309 -0.65 26.00 -4.17
CA GLY A 309 -0.83 26.82 -5.38
C GLY A 309 0.41 26.93 -6.27
N LYS A 310 1.52 26.26 -5.93
CA LYS A 310 2.69 26.11 -6.79
C LYS A 310 2.73 24.72 -7.39
N VAL A 311 3.35 24.57 -8.56
CA VAL A 311 3.56 23.27 -9.19
C VAL A 311 5.06 22.99 -9.19
N VAL A 312 5.45 21.89 -8.54
CA VAL A 312 6.87 21.56 -8.32
C VAL A 312 7.16 20.11 -8.72
N PRO A 313 8.38 19.79 -9.16
CA PRO A 313 8.77 18.41 -9.45
C PRO A 313 8.87 17.58 -8.17
N LEU A 314 8.65 16.26 -8.26
CA LEU A 314 8.83 15.36 -7.12
C LEU A 314 10.26 15.47 -6.53
N SER A 315 11.26 15.67 -7.38
CA SER A 315 12.67 15.79 -6.96
C SER A 315 12.96 17.00 -6.08
N SER A 316 12.09 17.99 -6.00
CA SER A 316 12.29 19.19 -5.16
C SER A 316 11.49 19.16 -3.85
N ILE A 317 10.74 18.10 -3.57
CA ILE A 317 9.92 18.00 -2.37
C ILE A 317 10.78 17.51 -1.21
N ASP A 318 10.90 18.34 -0.17
CA ASP A 318 11.57 18.02 1.08
C ASP A 318 10.56 17.84 2.23
N GLU A 319 11.06 17.52 3.42
CA GLU A 319 10.22 17.37 4.63
C GLU A 319 9.42 18.64 4.93
N ASN A 320 9.99 19.82 4.73
CA ASN A 320 9.29 21.09 4.93
C ASN A 320 8.11 21.29 3.97
N CYS A 321 8.22 20.82 2.72
CA CYS A 321 7.12 20.83 1.77
C CYS A 321 6.01 19.89 2.25
N ILE A 322 6.38 18.68 2.69
CA ILE A 322 5.42 17.67 3.14
C ILE A 322 4.61 18.15 4.35
N GLU A 323 5.27 18.75 5.35
CA GLU A 323 4.60 19.27 6.56
C GLU A 323 3.56 20.36 6.27
N LYS A 324 3.67 21.01 5.11
CA LYS A 324 2.83 22.13 4.68
C LYS A 324 1.72 21.71 3.71
N MET A 325 1.72 20.45 3.26
CA MET A 325 0.69 19.92 2.38
C MET A 325 -0.64 19.82 3.11
N THR A 326 -1.71 20.18 2.42
CA THR A 326 -3.05 19.74 2.80
C THR A 326 -3.16 18.22 2.64
N THR A 327 -4.13 17.58 3.30
CA THR A 327 -4.38 16.13 3.17
C THR A 327 -4.48 15.68 1.72
N LYS A 328 -5.18 16.46 0.87
CA LYS A 328 -5.35 16.12 -0.56
C LYS A 328 -4.06 16.24 -1.37
N GLU A 329 -3.22 17.23 -1.08
CA GLU A 329 -1.92 17.37 -1.75
C GLU A 329 -0.98 16.23 -1.33
N PHE A 330 -1.00 15.88 -0.05
CA PHE A 330 -0.25 14.75 0.47
C PHE A 330 -0.70 13.45 -0.20
N GLU A 331 -2.01 13.14 -0.23
CA GLU A 331 -2.54 11.96 -0.94
C GLU A 331 -2.08 11.86 -2.42
N GLN A 332 -1.98 13.01 -3.11
CA GLN A 332 -1.52 13.03 -4.50
C GLN A 332 -0.03 12.75 -4.62
N TYR A 333 0.78 13.36 -3.77
CA TYR A 333 2.21 13.11 -3.64
C TYR A 333 2.48 11.63 -3.31
N GLU A 334 1.71 11.06 -2.39
CA GLU A 334 1.76 9.66 -1.99
C GLU A 334 1.50 8.69 -3.13
N GLU A 335 0.44 8.95 -3.91
CA GLU A 335 0.09 8.11 -5.06
C GLU A 335 1.19 8.12 -6.13
N LEU A 336 1.92 9.24 -6.27
CA LEU A 336 3.06 9.34 -7.19
C LEU A 336 4.28 8.54 -6.73
N GLN A 337 4.33 8.11 -5.48
CA GLN A 337 5.42 7.31 -4.93
C GLN A 337 5.03 5.89 -4.60
N THR A 338 3.81 5.49 -4.96
CA THR A 338 3.28 4.17 -4.67
C THR A 338 3.22 3.32 -5.93
N GLN A 339 3.70 2.07 -5.81
CA GLN A 339 3.65 1.07 -6.86
C GLN A 339 3.09 -0.24 -6.31
N VAL A 340 2.31 -0.94 -7.12
CA VAL A 340 1.80 -2.29 -6.83
C VAL A 340 2.63 -3.29 -7.61
N TYR A 341 3.15 -4.27 -6.89
CA TYR A 341 4.01 -5.33 -7.38
C TYR A 341 3.29 -6.67 -7.35
N LEU A 342 3.43 -7.44 -8.43
CA LEU A 342 3.13 -8.87 -8.47
C LEU A 342 4.43 -9.65 -8.42
N GLY A 343 4.57 -10.50 -7.40
CA GLY A 343 5.64 -11.48 -7.26
C GLY A 343 5.16 -12.86 -7.68
N GLU A 344 5.91 -13.54 -8.55
CA GLU A 344 5.63 -14.91 -8.97
C GLU A 344 6.82 -15.82 -8.68
N VAL A 345 6.57 -17.00 -8.13
CA VAL A 345 7.63 -17.98 -7.85
C VAL A 345 8.21 -18.54 -9.16
N VAL A 346 9.55 -18.57 -9.26
CA VAL A 346 10.25 -19.04 -10.46
C VAL A 346 10.75 -20.48 -10.25
N GLU A 347 10.21 -21.43 -11.02
CA GLU A 347 10.48 -22.88 -10.85
C GLU A 347 11.97 -23.27 -10.91
N ARG A 348 12.80 -22.52 -11.65
CA ARG A 348 14.22 -22.88 -11.90
C ARG A 348 15.13 -22.81 -10.68
N LYS A 349 14.70 -22.26 -9.54
CA LYS A 349 15.60 -21.97 -8.41
C LYS A 349 15.19 -22.63 -7.08
N MET A 350 14.15 -23.48 -7.06
CA MET A 350 13.80 -24.28 -5.87
C MET A 350 14.60 -25.59 -5.74
N THR A 351 15.45 -25.95 -6.71
CA THR A 351 16.31 -27.13 -6.62
C THR A 351 17.60 -26.79 -5.88
N THR A 352 17.55 -26.84 -4.54
CA THR A 352 18.55 -27.45 -3.64
C THR A 352 18.16 -27.10 -2.21
N ASP A 353 17.29 -27.90 -1.61
CA ASP A 353 17.42 -28.20 -0.18
C ASP A 353 17.10 -29.68 0.00
N PRO A 354 18.07 -30.53 0.38
CA PRO A 354 17.80 -31.93 0.63
C PRO A 354 16.87 -32.00 1.84
N VAL A 355 15.65 -32.50 1.59
CA VAL A 355 14.68 -32.93 2.59
C VAL A 355 15.39 -33.40 3.86
N GLN A 356 15.33 -32.60 4.92
CA GLN A 356 15.68 -33.05 6.26
C GLN A 356 14.80 -34.27 6.55
N LYS A 357 15.40 -35.46 6.44
CA LYS A 357 14.78 -36.70 6.87
C LYS A 357 14.40 -36.54 8.34
N ARG A 358 13.10 -36.55 8.63
CA ARG A 358 12.60 -36.72 10.00
C ARG A 358 13.27 -37.96 10.62
N PRO A 359 13.73 -37.91 11.88
CA PRO A 359 14.10 -39.12 12.58
C PRO A 359 12.86 -39.99 12.71
N LYS A 360 12.96 -41.26 12.33
CA LYS A 360 11.97 -42.26 12.71
C LYS A 360 12.01 -42.36 14.24
N LEU A 361 10.87 -42.14 14.88
CA LEU A 361 10.64 -42.67 16.22
C LEU A 361 10.61 -44.19 16.08
N GLU A 362 11.60 -44.86 16.65
CA GLU A 362 11.54 -46.30 16.91
C GLU A 362 10.59 -46.55 18.08
N GLU A 363 9.83 -47.63 17.96
CA GLU A 363 8.71 -48.07 18.82
C GLU A 363 9.10 -48.39 20.26
#